data_AF-A0AAD6HHS9-F1
#
_entry.id   AF-A0AAD6HHS9-F1
#
_cell.length_a   1.000
_cell.length_b   1.000
_cell.length_c   1.000
_cell.angle_alpha   90.00
_cell.angle_beta   90.00
_cell.angle_gamma   90.00
#
_symmetry.space_group_name_H-M   'P 1'
#
loop_
_entity.id
_entity.type
_entity.pdbx_description
1 polymer ?
#
loop_
_entity_poly.entity_id
_entity_poly.type
_entity_poly.pdbx_seq_one_letter_code
_entity_poly.pdbx_strand_id
1 'polypeptide(L)'
;MTTERAARTKVDPSRIKISREVIRSDASSIFDVNLDGQKCLMKVFHDNGDPVYTERGRDLNRFRCEFNAYEKLYASGVCDSGFVLKYYGHIDRLDPATFYPHLQHFARNKFKPNAILLEYLPNAESLNCVNYSESPFSQAIDGLKEIHKAGVHHRDIYPKNLLLVRGTPDRLVWIDFDVSTTFTDDDPEGLARCEHEISLIEGLEELLVNPPPLRTIYSEVLSMLTPDDLSLLER
;
A
#
# COMPACT_ATOMS: atom_id res chain seq x y z
N MET A 1 -9.53 -7.32 27.03
CA MET A 1 -9.38 -5.86 27.13
C MET A 1 -8.36 -5.44 26.08
N THR A 2 -8.82 -5.23 24.86
CA THR A 2 -8.01 -4.69 23.76
C THR A 2 -7.76 -3.22 24.07
N THR A 3 -6.51 -2.87 24.34
CA THR A 3 -6.09 -1.48 24.48
C THR A 3 -6.09 -0.90 23.08
N GLU A 4 -7.13 -0.14 22.75
CA GLU A 4 -7.25 0.59 21.49
C GLU A 4 -6.03 1.54 21.39
N ARG A 5 -5.10 1.27 20.47
CA ARG A 5 -3.99 2.18 20.20
C ARG A 5 -4.61 3.44 19.60
N ALA A 6 -4.52 4.55 20.34
CA ALA A 6 -5.01 5.84 19.87
C ALA A 6 -4.36 6.18 18.51
N ALA A 7 -5.18 6.32 17.48
CA ALA A 7 -4.74 6.73 16.17
C ALA A 7 -4.44 8.24 16.17
N ARG A 8 -3.20 8.58 15.79
CA ARG A 8 -2.68 9.80 15.13
C ARG A 8 -1.30 10.19 15.65
N THR A 9 -0.27 9.77 14.93
CA THR A 9 1.09 10.32 15.08
C THR A 9 1.33 11.37 14.01
N LYS A 10 1.04 12.64 14.31
CA LYS A 10 1.46 13.75 13.44
C LYS A 10 2.97 13.93 13.56
N VAL A 11 3.66 13.90 12.43
CA VAL A 11 5.11 14.09 12.38
C VAL A 11 5.41 15.56 12.12
N ASP A 12 6.35 16.12 12.87
CA ASP A 12 6.90 17.45 12.59
C ASP A 12 7.91 17.35 11.43
N PRO A 13 7.69 18.05 10.30
CA PRO A 13 8.62 18.08 9.18
C PRO A 13 10.06 18.45 9.56
N SER A 14 10.27 19.25 10.62
CA SER A 14 11.62 19.69 11.04
C SER A 14 12.53 18.54 11.50
N ARG A 15 11.93 17.40 11.88
CA ARG A 15 12.62 16.18 12.34
C ARG A 15 13.10 15.30 11.19
N ILE A 16 12.74 15.65 9.96
CA ILE A 16 12.98 14.83 8.77
C ILE A 16 14.14 15.41 7.96
N LYS A 17 15.01 14.53 7.46
CA LYS A 17 16.02 14.86 6.46
C LYS A 17 15.83 13.96 5.24
N ILE A 18 15.53 14.55 4.09
CA ILE A 18 15.43 13.80 2.84
C ILE A 18 16.84 13.43 2.37
N SER A 19 17.03 12.15 2.05
CA SER A 19 18.29 11.64 1.50
C SER A 19 18.24 11.62 -0.04
N ARG A 20 17.17 11.06 -0.61
CA ARG A 20 16.94 11.00 -2.06
C ARG A 20 15.49 10.69 -2.39
N GLU A 21 15.10 10.99 -3.62
CA GLU A 21 13.87 10.46 -4.21
C GLU A 21 14.11 9.04 -4.73
N VAL A 22 13.17 8.13 -4.47
CA VAL A 22 13.24 6.72 -4.86
C VAL A 22 12.33 6.47 -6.05
N ILE A 23 11.09 6.96 -5.98
CA ILE A 23 10.06 6.77 -7.01
C ILE A 23 9.32 8.08 -7.19
N ARG A 24 8.96 8.40 -8.44
CA ARG A 24 8.05 9.48 -8.79
C ARG A 24 6.98 8.96 -9.74
N SER A 25 5.73 9.31 -9.47
CA SER A 25 4.57 9.09 -10.35
C SER A 25 3.70 10.35 -10.39
N ASP A 26 2.66 10.32 -11.22
CA ASP A 26 1.70 11.44 -11.30
C ASP A 26 0.87 11.62 -10.01
N ALA A 27 0.75 10.55 -9.22
CA ALA A 27 -0.02 10.54 -7.98
C ALA A 27 0.82 10.89 -6.74
N SER A 28 2.06 10.44 -6.68
CA SER A 28 2.91 10.62 -5.49
C SER A 28 4.40 10.52 -5.81
N SER A 29 5.24 10.93 -4.86
CA SER A 29 6.68 10.67 -4.88
C SER A 29 7.10 10.04 -3.55
N ILE A 30 7.99 9.04 -3.61
CA ILE A 30 8.51 8.32 -2.45
C ILE A 30 9.96 8.72 -2.25
N PHE A 31 10.31 9.07 -1.01
CA PHE A 31 11.63 9.52 -0.62
C PHE A 31 12.23 8.61 0.46
N ASP A 32 13.53 8.33 0.35
CA ASP A 32 14.32 7.83 1.46
C ASP A 32 14.58 9.01 2.40
N VAL A 33 14.18 8.88 3.67
CA VAL A 33 14.37 9.94 4.67
C VAL A 33 14.95 9.40 5.97
N ASN A 34 15.50 10.32 6.76
CA ASN A 34 15.90 10.07 8.14
C ASN A 34 14.98 10.87 9.07
N LEU A 35 14.29 10.19 9.96
CA LEU A 35 13.45 10.76 11.03
C LEU A 35 14.14 10.52 12.37
N ASP A 36 14.74 11.56 12.96
CA ASP A 36 15.48 11.48 14.23
C ASP A 36 16.48 10.31 14.33
N GLY A 37 17.25 10.06 13.27
CA GLY A 37 18.21 8.96 13.22
C GLY A 37 17.63 7.64 12.68
N GLN A 38 16.32 7.47 12.63
CA GLN A 38 15.66 6.30 12.04
C GLN A 38 15.51 6.47 10.53
N LYS A 39 16.00 5.51 9.74
CA LYS A 39 15.75 5.48 8.29
C LYS A 39 14.31 5.02 8.02
N CYS A 40 13.57 5.76 7.21
CA CYS A 40 12.20 5.46 6.83
C CYS A 40 11.90 5.96 5.40
N LEU A 41 10.74 5.57 4.88
CA LEU A 41 10.19 6.09 3.62
C LEU A 41 9.21 7.22 3.92
N MET A 42 9.22 8.26 3.11
CA MET A 42 8.18 9.29 3.10
C MET A 42 7.50 9.29 1.74
N LYS A 43 6.23 8.91 1.69
CA LYS A 43 5.38 9.00 0.48
C LYS A 43 4.61 10.31 0.53
N VAL A 44 4.86 11.19 -0.44
CA VAL A 44 4.24 12.52 -0.56
C VAL A 44 3.26 12.51 -1.74
N PHE A 45 2.00 12.84 -1.48
CA PHE A 45 0.92 12.74 -2.47
C PHE A 45 0.67 14.09 -3.15
N HIS A 46 0.49 14.09 -4.46
CA HIS A 46 0.04 15.28 -5.17
C HIS A 46 -1.39 15.64 -4.75
N ASP A 47 -1.64 16.92 -4.48
CA ASP A 47 -2.96 17.42 -4.14
C ASP A 47 -3.39 18.50 -5.15
N ASN A 48 -4.12 18.05 -6.17
CA ASN A 48 -4.68 18.89 -7.21
C ASN A 48 -6.20 19.13 -7.02
N GLY A 49 -6.72 18.81 -5.83
CA GLY A 49 -8.15 18.82 -5.49
C GLY A 49 -8.71 17.41 -5.33
N ASP A 50 -9.89 17.32 -4.70
CA ASP A 50 -10.54 16.04 -4.43
C ASP A 50 -11.07 15.43 -5.74
N PRO A 51 -10.58 14.25 -6.17
CA PRO A 51 -11.08 13.55 -7.34
C PRO A 51 -12.47 12.95 -7.15
N VAL A 52 -13.13 13.20 -6.01
CA VAL A 52 -14.45 12.72 -5.58
C VAL A 52 -14.52 11.19 -5.51
N TYR A 53 -15.74 10.63 -5.45
CA TYR A 53 -15.99 9.19 -5.37
C TYR A 53 -16.40 8.65 -6.74
N THR A 54 -16.20 7.35 -6.98
CA THR A 54 -16.83 6.67 -8.11
C THR A 54 -18.35 6.59 -7.92
N GLU A 55 -19.08 6.26 -8.97
CA GLU A 55 -20.54 6.00 -8.91
C GLU A 55 -20.89 4.92 -7.88
N ARG A 56 -19.97 3.98 -7.63
CA ARG A 56 -20.10 2.91 -6.63
C ARG A 56 -19.55 3.31 -5.25
N GLY A 57 -19.33 4.59 -5.00
CA GLY A 57 -18.91 5.11 -3.70
C GLY A 57 -17.44 4.85 -3.34
N ARG A 58 -16.59 4.42 -4.27
CA ARG A 58 -15.15 4.26 -4.01
C ARG A 58 -14.48 5.61 -3.98
N ASP A 59 -13.75 5.88 -2.92
CA ASP A 59 -12.89 7.05 -2.79
C ASP A 59 -11.77 7.05 -3.82
N LEU A 60 -11.59 8.15 -4.57
CA LEU A 60 -10.51 8.30 -5.55
C LEU A 60 -9.31 9.06 -4.99
N ASN A 61 -9.41 9.59 -3.78
CA ASN A 61 -8.32 10.31 -3.14
C ASN A 61 -7.29 9.32 -2.58
N ARG A 62 -6.21 9.13 -3.33
CA ARG A 62 -5.14 8.16 -3.00
C ARG A 62 -4.53 8.35 -1.62
N PHE A 63 -4.32 9.60 -1.20
CA PHE A 63 -3.86 9.87 0.17
C PHE A 63 -4.90 9.42 1.20
N ARG A 64 -6.19 9.76 0.99
CA ARG A 64 -7.28 9.39 1.91
C ARG A 64 -7.44 7.87 2.01
N CYS A 65 -7.36 7.15 0.89
CA CYS A 65 -7.34 5.69 0.85
C CYS A 65 -6.20 5.12 1.70
N GLU A 66 -4.95 5.47 1.38
CA GLU A 66 -3.77 4.91 2.06
C GLU A 66 -3.72 5.31 3.54
N PHE A 67 -4.06 6.57 3.85
CA PHE A 67 -4.12 7.06 5.22
C PHE A 67 -5.15 6.30 6.05
N ASN A 68 -6.38 6.14 5.55
CA ASN A 68 -7.44 5.43 6.27
C ASN A 68 -7.11 3.95 6.47
N ALA A 69 -6.47 3.31 5.49
CA ALA A 69 -5.98 1.94 5.64
C ALA A 69 -4.94 1.84 6.76
N TYR A 70 -3.92 2.69 6.76
CA TYR A 70 -2.90 2.67 7.82
C TYR A 70 -3.46 3.03 9.20
N GLU A 71 -4.47 3.91 9.30
CA GLU A 71 -5.16 4.16 10.58
C GLU A 71 -5.82 2.88 11.12
N LYS A 72 -6.51 2.11 10.27
CA LYS A 72 -7.11 0.81 10.63
C LYS A 72 -6.05 -0.25 10.98
N LEU A 73 -5.04 -0.42 10.13
CA LEU A 73 -3.96 -1.39 10.31
C LEU A 73 -3.16 -1.11 11.59
N TYR A 74 -2.93 0.17 11.91
CA TYR A 74 -2.22 0.57 13.13
C TYR A 74 -3.07 0.34 14.38
N ALA A 75 -4.35 0.73 14.35
CA ALA A 75 -5.28 0.53 15.46
C ALA A 75 -5.47 -0.96 15.82
N SER A 76 -5.47 -1.84 14.81
CA SER A 76 -5.60 -3.29 14.95
C SER A 76 -4.28 -4.02 15.24
N GLY A 77 -3.14 -3.30 15.28
CA GLY A 77 -1.82 -3.89 15.55
C GLY A 77 -1.17 -4.63 14.38
N VAL A 78 -1.79 -4.63 13.19
CA VAL A 78 -1.26 -5.28 11.98
C VAL A 78 0.07 -4.68 11.54
N CYS A 79 0.30 -3.38 11.79
CA CYS A 79 1.60 -2.74 11.52
C CYS A 79 2.79 -3.38 12.28
N ASP A 80 2.52 -4.10 13.39
CA ASP A 80 3.55 -4.77 14.18
C ASP A 80 3.66 -6.28 13.87
N SER A 81 2.76 -6.85 13.05
CA SER A 81 2.75 -8.28 12.72
C SER A 81 3.83 -8.68 11.71
N GLY A 82 4.38 -7.70 10.98
CA GLY A 82 5.36 -7.91 9.92
C GLY A 82 4.76 -8.11 8.52
N PHE A 83 3.44 -8.28 8.39
CA PHE A 83 2.77 -8.48 7.10
C PHE A 83 2.58 -7.20 6.28
N VAL A 84 2.60 -6.03 6.93
CA VAL A 84 2.55 -4.71 6.28
C VAL A 84 3.73 -3.88 6.78
N LEU A 85 3.97 -2.72 6.16
CA LEU A 85 4.99 -1.78 6.63
C LEU A 85 4.59 -1.18 7.98
N LYS A 86 5.58 -0.96 8.87
CA LYS A 86 5.34 -0.15 10.07
C LYS A 86 4.93 1.27 9.67
N TYR A 87 3.89 1.79 10.31
CA TYR A 87 3.44 3.17 10.16
C TYR A 87 4.06 4.07 11.22
N TYR A 88 4.83 5.08 10.78
CA TYR A 88 5.48 6.04 11.69
C TYR A 88 4.68 7.33 11.87
N GLY A 89 3.71 7.60 11.01
CA GLY A 89 2.84 8.76 11.11
C GLY A 89 2.60 9.46 9.77
N HIS A 90 2.01 10.65 9.85
CA HIS A 90 1.63 11.45 8.69
C HIS A 90 1.95 12.93 8.90
N ILE A 91 1.94 13.67 7.79
CA ILE A 91 2.06 15.13 7.74
C ILE A 91 0.90 15.66 6.92
N ASP A 92 0.12 16.55 7.53
CA ASP A 92 -0.94 17.27 6.83
C ASP A 92 -0.38 18.57 6.23
N ARG A 93 -0.76 18.88 4.98
CA ARG A 93 -0.48 20.16 4.33
C ARG A 93 0.99 20.56 4.43
N LEU A 94 1.87 19.64 4.03
CA LEU A 94 3.31 19.82 4.02
C LEU A 94 3.70 21.01 3.14
N ASP A 95 4.52 21.90 3.67
CA ASP A 95 5.09 22.99 2.88
C ASP A 95 6.27 22.47 2.03
N PRO A 96 6.17 22.48 0.68
CA PRO A 96 7.25 22.00 -0.17
C PRO A 96 8.56 22.78 0.01
N ALA A 97 8.49 24.05 0.46
CA ALA A 97 9.67 24.87 0.68
C ALA A 97 10.54 24.36 1.84
N THR A 98 9.96 23.64 2.81
CA THR A 98 10.69 23.05 3.95
C THR A 98 11.77 22.07 3.51
N PHE A 99 11.57 21.43 2.36
CA PHE A 99 12.44 20.37 1.84
C PHE A 99 13.03 20.73 0.47
N TYR A 100 13.29 22.01 0.22
CA TYR A 100 13.95 22.44 -1.01
C TYR A 100 15.37 21.80 -1.13
N PRO A 101 15.78 21.30 -2.31
CA PRO A 101 15.07 21.31 -3.60
C PRO A 101 14.17 20.08 -3.84
N HIS A 102 14.18 19.08 -2.96
CA HIS A 102 13.58 17.77 -3.20
C HIS A 102 12.08 17.79 -3.50
N LEU A 103 11.32 18.70 -2.88
CA LEU A 103 9.86 18.80 -3.08
C LEU A 103 9.45 19.92 -4.04
N GLN A 104 10.38 20.51 -4.80
CA GLN A 104 10.08 21.66 -5.65
C GLN A 104 8.95 21.42 -6.65
N HIS A 105 8.79 20.20 -7.18
CA HIS A 105 7.70 19.87 -8.12
C HIS A 105 6.32 19.88 -7.49
N PHE A 106 6.21 19.69 -6.17
CA PHE A 106 4.94 19.84 -5.44
C PHE A 106 4.52 21.30 -5.25
N ALA A 107 5.43 22.27 -5.43
CA ALA A 107 5.10 23.70 -5.27
C ALA A 107 4.10 24.21 -6.33
N ARG A 108 3.89 23.45 -7.41
CA ARG A 108 2.92 23.75 -8.48
C ARG A 108 1.54 23.12 -8.25
N ASN A 109 1.41 22.28 -7.23
CA ASN A 109 0.13 21.66 -6.90
C ASN A 109 -0.87 22.73 -6.46
N LYS A 110 -2.16 22.43 -6.68
CA LYS A 110 -3.25 23.33 -6.26
C LYS A 110 -3.30 23.51 -4.75
N PHE A 111 -3.01 22.45 -3.99
CA PHE A 111 -2.99 22.45 -2.54
C PHE A 111 -1.68 21.87 -2.00
N LYS A 112 -1.41 22.14 -0.71
CA LYS A 112 -0.24 21.60 -0.03
C LYS A 112 -0.35 20.08 0.06
N PRO A 113 0.67 19.31 -0.36
CA PRO A 113 0.62 17.86 -0.35
C PRO A 113 0.52 17.31 1.08
N ASN A 114 0.00 16.09 1.21
CA ASN A 114 0.08 15.32 2.45
C ASN A 114 1.14 14.24 2.31
N ALA A 115 1.66 13.74 3.43
CA ALA A 115 2.65 12.68 3.43
C ALA A 115 2.39 11.61 4.49
N ILE A 116 2.81 10.38 4.19
CA ILE A 116 2.81 9.24 5.11
C ILE A 116 4.25 8.74 5.27
N LEU A 117 4.64 8.42 6.50
CA LEU A 117 5.96 7.87 6.84
C LEU A 117 5.84 6.37 7.16
N LEU A 118 6.62 5.55 6.45
CA LEU A 118 6.56 4.09 6.50
C LEU A 118 7.92 3.46 6.75
N GLU A 119 7.92 2.20 7.17
CA GLU A 119 9.11 1.36 7.29
C GLU A 119 9.96 1.38 6.01
N TYR A 120 11.27 1.54 6.18
CA TYR A 120 12.23 1.30 5.10
C TYR A 120 12.68 -0.17 5.16
N LEU A 121 12.46 -0.91 4.08
CA LEU A 121 12.91 -2.30 3.96
C LEU A 121 14.22 -2.35 3.14
N PRO A 122 15.38 -2.64 3.76
CA PRO A 122 16.65 -2.76 3.03
C PRO A 122 16.63 -3.99 2.12
N ASN A 123 17.10 -3.81 0.88
CA ASN A 123 17.24 -4.89 -0.12
C ASN A 123 15.92 -5.66 -0.39
N ALA A 124 14.78 -4.99 -0.26
CA ALA A 124 13.50 -5.57 -0.62
C ALA A 124 13.36 -5.70 -2.13
N GLU A 125 12.81 -6.82 -2.58
CA GLU A 125 12.54 -7.12 -3.99
C GLU A 125 11.04 -7.28 -4.20
N SER A 126 10.50 -6.74 -5.30
CA SER A 126 9.13 -7.07 -5.70
C SER A 126 9.01 -8.57 -6.02
N LEU A 127 7.95 -9.20 -5.52
CA LEU A 127 7.66 -10.60 -5.80
C LEU A 127 7.41 -10.82 -7.29
N ASN A 128 8.00 -11.88 -7.84
CA ASN A 128 7.85 -12.28 -9.23
C ASN A 128 8.08 -13.80 -9.38
N CYS A 129 7.87 -14.33 -10.59
CA CYS A 129 8.00 -15.76 -10.87
C CYS A 129 9.43 -16.34 -10.72
N VAL A 130 10.46 -15.49 -10.63
CA VAL A 130 11.86 -15.93 -10.46
C VAL A 130 12.25 -16.02 -8.99
N ASN A 131 11.79 -15.07 -8.15
CA ASN A 131 12.14 -15.04 -6.73
C ASN A 131 11.09 -15.69 -5.80
N TYR A 132 9.97 -16.16 -6.37
CA TYR A 132 8.93 -16.91 -5.69
C TYR A 132 9.45 -18.21 -5.04
N SER A 133 8.86 -18.54 -3.89
CA SER A 133 8.91 -19.86 -3.26
C SER A 133 7.66 -20.06 -2.40
N GLU A 134 7.23 -21.31 -2.20
CA GLU A 134 5.99 -21.63 -1.47
C GLU A 134 6.00 -21.11 -0.02
N SER A 135 7.11 -21.30 0.71
CA SER A 135 7.17 -20.98 2.14
C SER A 135 6.97 -19.49 2.47
N PRO A 136 7.52 -18.52 1.73
CA PRO A 136 7.19 -17.11 1.90
C PRO A 136 5.78 -16.73 1.41
N PHE A 137 5.21 -17.45 0.44
CA PHE A 137 3.94 -17.06 -0.16
C PHE A 137 2.74 -17.27 0.79
N SER A 138 2.80 -18.26 1.68
CA SER A 138 1.79 -18.40 2.74
C SER A 138 1.66 -17.14 3.60
N GLN A 139 2.74 -16.36 3.75
CA GLN A 139 2.72 -15.06 4.45
C GLN A 139 1.90 -14.01 3.69
N ALA A 140 1.79 -14.08 2.35
CA ALA A 140 0.93 -13.18 1.58
C ALA A 140 -0.54 -13.40 1.96
N ILE A 141 -0.96 -14.67 1.98
CA ILE A 141 -2.34 -15.06 2.30
C ILE A 141 -2.66 -14.73 3.75
N ASP A 142 -1.76 -15.09 4.69
CA ASP A 142 -1.94 -14.77 6.11
C ASP A 142 -1.96 -13.27 6.35
N GLY A 143 -1.07 -12.52 5.68
CA GLY A 143 -1.05 -11.07 5.73
C GLY A 143 -2.34 -10.44 5.21
N LEU A 144 -2.88 -10.95 4.10
CA LEU A 144 -4.13 -10.46 3.53
C LEU A 144 -5.32 -10.73 4.46
N LYS A 145 -5.36 -11.89 5.12
CA LYS A 145 -6.35 -12.21 6.17
C LYS A 145 -6.27 -11.24 7.35
N GLU A 146 -5.07 -10.86 7.80
CA GLU A 146 -4.91 -9.87 8.88
C GLU A 146 -5.32 -8.45 8.43
N ILE A 147 -5.07 -8.08 7.18
CA ILE A 147 -5.54 -6.83 6.57
C ILE A 147 -7.07 -6.79 6.55
N HIS A 148 -7.72 -7.88 6.11
CA HIS A 148 -9.18 -8.02 6.12
C HIS A 148 -9.77 -7.96 7.53
N LYS A 149 -9.18 -8.67 8.50
CA LYS A 149 -9.60 -8.60 9.92
C LYS A 149 -9.49 -7.20 10.51
N ALA A 150 -8.61 -6.35 9.98
CA ALA A 150 -8.51 -4.95 10.37
C ALA A 150 -9.57 -4.05 9.71
N GLY A 151 -10.44 -4.59 8.85
CA GLY A 151 -11.47 -3.85 8.13
C GLY A 151 -10.93 -3.09 6.92
N VAL A 152 -9.93 -3.64 6.22
CA VAL A 152 -9.32 -3.06 5.02
C VAL A 152 -9.38 -4.05 3.86
N HIS A 153 -9.82 -3.62 2.68
CA HIS A 153 -9.60 -4.32 1.42
C HIS A 153 -8.41 -3.69 0.72
N HIS A 154 -7.48 -4.49 0.20
CA HIS A 154 -6.29 -3.95 -0.45
C HIS A 154 -6.62 -3.36 -1.83
N ARG A 155 -7.51 -4.00 -2.59
CA ARG A 155 -7.94 -3.63 -3.96
C ARG A 155 -6.88 -3.67 -5.06
N ASP A 156 -5.62 -3.97 -4.73
CA ASP A 156 -4.52 -4.07 -5.70
C ASP A 156 -3.56 -5.19 -5.24
N ILE A 157 -4.03 -6.44 -5.36
CA ILE A 157 -3.35 -7.63 -4.83
C ILE A 157 -2.32 -8.24 -5.81
N TYR A 158 -1.85 -7.49 -6.81
CA TYR A 158 -0.85 -7.99 -7.75
C TYR A 158 0.53 -8.17 -7.09
N PRO A 159 1.39 -9.07 -7.61
CA PRO A 159 2.73 -9.33 -7.05
C PRO A 159 3.61 -8.09 -6.84
N LYS A 160 3.43 -7.04 -7.65
CA LYS A 160 4.17 -5.77 -7.51
C LYS A 160 4.02 -5.12 -6.12
N ASN A 161 2.90 -5.39 -5.44
CA ASN A 161 2.56 -4.86 -4.12
C ASN A 161 2.93 -5.82 -2.98
N LEU A 162 3.68 -6.88 -3.29
CA LEU A 162 4.33 -7.76 -2.33
C LEU A 162 5.84 -7.57 -2.42
N LEU A 163 6.45 -7.15 -1.31
CA LEU A 163 7.90 -7.03 -1.18
C LEU A 163 8.46 -8.20 -0.39
N LEU A 164 9.43 -8.90 -0.98
CA LEU A 164 10.22 -9.95 -0.36
C LEU A 164 11.50 -9.37 0.22
N VAL A 165 11.71 -9.58 1.51
CA VAL A 165 12.94 -9.27 2.23
C VAL A 165 13.61 -10.57 2.63
N ARG A 166 14.81 -10.81 2.08
CA ARG A 166 15.58 -12.04 2.37
C ARG A 166 16.10 -12.04 3.80
N GLY A 167 15.98 -13.17 4.48
CA GLY A 167 16.34 -13.30 5.89
C GLY A 167 16.27 -14.74 6.41
N THR A 168 16.17 -14.88 7.72
CA THR A 168 15.94 -16.18 8.39
C THR A 168 14.90 -15.99 9.50
N PRO A 169 13.58 -16.17 9.20
CA PRO A 169 13.00 -16.49 7.90
C PRO A 169 12.96 -15.28 6.93
N ASP A 170 12.68 -15.55 5.66
CA ASP A 170 12.27 -14.53 4.69
C ASP A 170 10.96 -13.85 5.16
N ARG A 171 10.80 -12.56 4.85
CA ARG A 171 9.62 -11.76 5.19
C ARG A 171 8.95 -11.26 3.92
N LEU A 172 7.66 -11.52 3.77
CA LEU A 172 6.85 -11.00 2.68
C LEU A 172 5.89 -9.91 3.19
N VAL A 173 5.86 -8.75 2.53
CA VAL A 173 5.21 -7.54 3.05
C VAL A 173 4.28 -6.93 2.00
N TRP A 174 3.02 -6.72 2.36
CA TRP A 174 2.05 -5.96 1.57
C TRP A 174 2.34 -4.45 1.64
N ILE A 175 2.33 -3.79 0.49
CA ILE A 175 2.57 -2.36 0.33
C ILE A 175 1.52 -1.71 -0.58
N ASP A 176 1.49 -0.37 -0.57
CA ASP A 176 0.71 0.44 -1.50
C ASP A 176 -0.82 0.32 -1.36
N PHE A 177 -1.35 0.93 -0.29
CA PHE A 177 -2.79 0.95 0.00
C PHE A 177 -3.51 2.15 -0.64
N ASP A 178 -2.97 2.71 -1.72
CA ASP A 178 -3.46 3.99 -2.29
C ASP A 178 -4.77 3.88 -3.07
N VAL A 179 -5.25 2.65 -3.32
CA VAL A 179 -6.59 2.35 -3.85
C VAL A 179 -7.44 1.51 -2.90
N SER A 180 -6.95 1.28 -1.69
CA SER A 180 -7.64 0.49 -0.67
C SER A 180 -8.98 1.08 -0.26
N THR A 181 -9.83 0.26 0.34
CA THR A 181 -11.10 0.68 0.92
C THR A 181 -11.24 0.12 2.32
N THR A 182 -11.83 0.88 3.24
CA THR A 182 -12.13 0.41 4.59
C THR A 182 -13.59 -0.03 4.71
N PHE A 183 -13.87 -1.02 5.55
CA PHE A 183 -15.22 -1.52 5.82
C PHE A 183 -15.39 -1.84 7.32
N THR A 184 -16.58 -2.29 7.70
CA THR A 184 -16.94 -2.71 9.06
C THR A 184 -17.52 -4.12 9.03
N ASP A 185 -17.47 -4.82 10.15
CA ASP A 185 -17.88 -6.25 10.22
C ASP A 185 -19.37 -6.48 9.90
N ASP A 186 -20.19 -5.43 9.93
CA ASP A 186 -21.61 -5.43 9.59
C ASP A 186 -21.89 -5.10 8.10
N ASP A 187 -20.85 -5.08 7.25
CA ASP A 187 -20.94 -4.89 5.80
C ASP A 187 -20.83 -6.25 5.06
N PRO A 188 -21.95 -6.87 4.63
CA PRO A 188 -21.92 -8.15 3.92
C PRO A 188 -21.20 -8.06 2.57
N GLU A 189 -21.25 -6.92 1.89
CA GLU A 189 -20.55 -6.72 0.61
C GLU A 189 -19.03 -6.65 0.84
N GLY A 190 -18.61 -6.02 1.95
CA GLY A 190 -17.23 -6.04 2.41
C GLY A 190 -16.74 -7.45 2.73
N LEU A 191 -17.50 -8.22 3.50
CA LEU A 191 -17.13 -9.61 3.81
C LEU A 191 -17.03 -10.47 2.54
N ALA A 192 -17.97 -10.35 1.61
CA ALA A 192 -17.90 -11.06 0.33
C ALA A 192 -16.67 -10.67 -0.51
N ARG A 193 -16.23 -9.41 -0.40
CA ARG A 193 -15.01 -8.94 -1.06
C ARG A 193 -13.74 -9.49 -0.44
N CYS A 194 -13.70 -9.70 0.87
CA CYS A 194 -12.57 -10.36 1.52
C CYS A 194 -12.34 -11.76 0.93
N GLU A 195 -13.39 -12.57 0.85
CA GLU A 195 -13.34 -13.90 0.22
C GLU A 195 -12.88 -13.83 -1.24
N HIS A 196 -13.32 -12.80 -1.98
CA HIS A 196 -12.89 -12.60 -3.36
C HIS A 196 -11.40 -12.27 -3.48
N GLU A 197 -10.87 -11.37 -2.65
CA GLU A 197 -9.42 -11.05 -2.65
C GLU A 197 -8.58 -12.27 -2.24
N ILE A 198 -9.06 -13.10 -1.30
CA ILE A 198 -8.41 -14.37 -0.93
C ILE A 198 -8.37 -15.34 -2.12
N SER A 199 -9.50 -15.54 -2.80
CA SER A 199 -9.55 -16.43 -3.97
C SER A 199 -8.62 -15.98 -5.10
N LEU A 200 -8.47 -14.66 -5.30
CA LEU A 200 -7.56 -14.13 -6.31
C LEU A 200 -6.08 -14.35 -5.95
N ILE A 201 -5.69 -14.17 -4.68
CA ILE A 201 -4.29 -14.41 -4.27
C ILE A 201 -3.93 -15.90 -4.28
N GLU A 202 -4.89 -16.77 -3.97
CA GLU A 202 -4.74 -18.23 -4.09
C GLU A 202 -4.57 -18.63 -5.57
N GLY A 203 -5.39 -18.08 -6.48
CA GLY A 203 -5.24 -18.32 -7.93
C GLY A 203 -3.93 -17.78 -8.50
N LEU A 204 -3.40 -16.68 -7.95
CA LEU A 204 -2.09 -16.16 -8.31
C LEU A 204 -0.95 -17.11 -7.91
N GLU A 205 -1.06 -17.78 -6.76
CA GLU A 205 -0.09 -18.81 -6.35
C GLU A 205 0.02 -19.91 -7.41
N GLU A 206 -1.12 -20.41 -7.89
CA GLU A 206 -1.18 -21.45 -8.92
C GLU A 206 -0.47 -21.01 -10.21
N LEU A 207 -0.65 -19.76 -10.63
CA LEU A 207 0.01 -19.19 -11.80
C LEU A 207 1.53 -18.98 -11.60
N LEU A 208 1.97 -18.68 -10.39
CA LEU A 208 3.40 -18.56 -10.08
C LEU A 208 4.10 -19.92 -10.04
N VAL A 209 3.41 -20.96 -9.57
CA VAL A 209 3.91 -22.35 -9.54
C VAL A 209 3.89 -22.96 -10.94
N ASN A 210 2.84 -22.73 -11.73
CA ASN A 210 2.62 -23.29 -13.06
C ASN A 210 2.35 -22.19 -14.08
N PRO A 211 3.36 -21.39 -14.48
CA PRO A 211 3.15 -20.32 -15.45
C PRO A 211 2.65 -20.91 -16.77
N PRO A 212 1.47 -20.49 -17.26
CA PRO A 212 0.95 -21.02 -18.51
C PRO A 212 1.86 -20.57 -19.67
N PRO A 213 1.92 -21.32 -20.78
CA PRO A 213 2.73 -20.92 -21.93
C PRO A 213 2.37 -19.49 -22.36
N LEU A 214 3.38 -18.68 -22.71
CA LEU A 214 3.31 -17.21 -22.94
C LEU A 214 2.12 -16.69 -23.77
N ARG A 215 1.46 -17.53 -24.58
CA ARG A 215 0.26 -17.18 -25.35
C ARG A 215 -1.05 -17.18 -24.54
N THR A 216 -1.11 -17.86 -23.40
CA THR A 216 -2.33 -18.02 -22.58
C THR A 216 -2.37 -17.06 -21.38
N ILE A 217 -1.22 -16.50 -20.99
CA ILE A 217 -1.08 -15.56 -19.86
C ILE A 217 -2.05 -14.38 -19.99
N TYR A 218 -2.19 -13.81 -21.18
CA TYR A 218 -3.07 -12.66 -21.37
C TYR A 218 -4.55 -13.00 -21.16
N SER A 219 -5.03 -14.17 -21.59
CA SER A 219 -6.45 -14.53 -21.44
C SER A 219 -6.82 -14.94 -20.02
N GLU A 220 -5.94 -15.67 -19.32
CA GLU A 220 -6.21 -16.14 -17.96
C GLU A 220 -6.06 -15.00 -16.95
N VAL A 221 -5.01 -14.18 -17.06
CA VAL A 221 -4.87 -12.99 -16.21
C VAL A 221 -6.05 -12.05 -16.43
N LEU A 222 -6.45 -11.73 -17.68
CA LEU A 222 -7.64 -10.90 -17.93
C LEU A 222 -8.94 -11.51 -17.38
N SER A 223 -9.05 -12.84 -17.31
CA SER A 223 -10.24 -13.52 -16.77
C SER A 223 -10.33 -13.47 -15.24
N MET A 224 -9.19 -13.29 -14.55
CA MET A 224 -9.12 -13.07 -13.10
C MET A 224 -9.39 -11.61 -12.73
N LEU A 225 -9.35 -10.70 -13.72
CA LEU A 225 -9.63 -9.29 -13.51
C LEU A 225 -11.13 -9.06 -13.43
N THR A 226 -11.57 -8.38 -12.39
CA THR A 226 -12.94 -7.87 -12.36
C THR A 226 -13.13 -6.81 -13.44
N PRO A 227 -14.36 -6.52 -13.87
CA PRO A 227 -14.61 -5.39 -14.77
C PRO A 227 -14.03 -4.06 -14.26
N ASP A 228 -13.91 -3.91 -12.94
CA ASP A 228 -13.31 -2.75 -12.30
C ASP A 228 -11.77 -2.72 -12.51
N ASP A 229 -11.09 -3.86 -12.45
CA ASP A 229 -9.64 -3.99 -12.72
C ASP A 229 -9.30 -3.75 -14.20
N LEU A 230 -10.18 -4.18 -15.11
CA LEU A 230 -10.06 -3.93 -16.55
C LEU A 230 -10.19 -2.45 -16.88
N SER A 231 -11.07 -1.72 -16.18
CA SER A 231 -11.25 -0.27 -16.36
C SER A 231 -10.01 0.56 -15.96
N LEU A 232 -9.11 -0.02 -15.15
CA LEU A 232 -7.84 0.58 -14.74
C LEU A 232 -6.73 0.37 -15.78
N LEU A 233 -6.86 -0.60 -16.69
CA LEU A 233 -5.91 -0.88 -17.77
C LEU A 233 -6.17 -0.06 -19.04
N GLU A 234 -7.38 0.52 -19.18
CA GLU A 234 -7.80 1.33 -20.33
C GLU A 234 -7.58 2.86 -20.13
N ARG A 235 -6.79 3.27 -19.14
CA ARG A 235 -6.40 4.66 -18.87
C ARG A 235 -4.89 4.84 -18.80
#